data_AF-A0AA95MMF7-F1
#
_entry.id   AF-A0AA95MMF7-F1
#
_cell.length_a   1.000
_cell.length_b   1.000
_cell.length_c   1.000
_cell.angle_alpha   90.00
_cell.angle_beta   90.00
_cell.angle_gamma   90.00
#
_symmetry.space_group_name_H-M   'P 1'
#
loop_
_entity.id
_entity.type
_entity.pdbx_description
1 polymer ?
#
loop_
_entity_poly.entity_id
_entity_poly.type
_entity_poly.pdbx_seq_one_letter_code
_entity_poly.pdbx_strand_id
1 'polypeptide(L)'
;MSNWIELTQSEEKTVWKKVFNEFQFKPSIFKFPSFIVPSPFITYDISPYGNWSGNIYEYEEIYKDLEDKSLFAFQEITNDNEYFYALDWQHHCYWVNPFLEFPRDEFNEWIIPIFPDGDYYFFLQKDFNWGFLGHPWEKTITVFGKELIQAFKKNKPRMFNTILRIG
;
A
#
# COMPACT_ATOMS: atom_id res chain seq x y z
N MET A 1 -16.19 1.05 17.23
CA MET A 1 -16.03 0.14 16.09
C MET A 1 -14.59 -0.32 16.06
N SER A 2 -14.31 -1.56 15.66
CA SER A 2 -12.94 -2.09 15.60
C SER A 2 -12.35 -1.82 14.21
N ASN A 3 -11.09 -1.40 14.15
CA ASN A 3 -10.33 -1.32 12.90
C ASN A 3 -9.58 -2.64 12.66
N TRP A 4 -9.03 -2.82 11.45
CA TRP A 4 -8.25 -4.02 11.09
C TRP A 4 -9.00 -5.31 11.38
N ILE A 5 -10.18 -5.45 10.77
CA ILE A 5 -11.03 -6.63 10.94
C ILE A 5 -10.52 -7.71 10.00
N GLU A 6 -10.04 -8.82 10.54
CA GLU A 6 -9.51 -9.92 9.74
C GLU A 6 -10.55 -10.42 8.72
N LEU A 7 -10.11 -10.63 7.48
CA LEU A 7 -10.94 -11.21 6.44
C LEU A 7 -11.26 -12.66 6.77
N THR A 8 -12.49 -13.07 6.48
CA THR A 8 -12.79 -14.51 6.45
C THR A 8 -12.02 -15.19 5.31
N GLN A 9 -11.76 -16.49 5.45
CA GLN A 9 -11.11 -17.28 4.39
C GLN A 9 -11.81 -17.15 3.02
N SER A 10 -13.13 -16.98 3.01
CA SER A 10 -13.91 -16.78 1.78
C SER A 10 -13.65 -15.40 1.15
N GLU A 11 -13.57 -14.34 1.96
CA GLU A 11 -13.24 -12.99 1.50
C GLU A 11 -11.82 -12.94 0.97
N GLU A 12 -10.85 -13.48 1.71
CA GLU A 12 -9.44 -13.55 1.31
C GLU A 12 -9.26 -14.27 -0.03
N LYS A 13 -9.86 -15.46 -0.17
CA LYS A 13 -9.83 -16.21 -1.44
C LYS A 13 -10.46 -15.42 -2.60
N THR A 14 -11.52 -14.66 -2.32
CA THR A 14 -12.22 -13.88 -3.33
C THR A 14 -11.39 -12.68 -3.79
N VAL A 15 -10.84 -11.91 -2.85
CA VAL A 15 -10.03 -10.73 -3.18
C VAL A 15 -8.72 -11.12 -3.86
N TRP A 16 -8.02 -12.16 -3.40
CA TRP A 16 -6.82 -12.64 -4.09
C TRP A 16 -7.13 -13.16 -5.49
N LYS A 17 -8.21 -13.93 -5.68
CA LYS A 17 -8.66 -14.34 -7.02
C LYS A 17 -8.87 -13.13 -7.93
N LYS A 18 -9.44 -12.04 -7.40
CA LYS A 18 -9.61 -10.78 -8.14
C LYS A 18 -8.25 -10.15 -8.48
N VAL A 19 -7.32 -10.04 -7.52
CA VAL A 19 -5.94 -9.53 -7.75
C VAL A 19 -5.21 -10.33 -8.83
N PHE A 20 -5.21 -11.66 -8.74
CA PHE A 20 -4.56 -12.53 -9.73
C PHE A 20 -5.14 -12.35 -11.14
N ASN A 21 -6.44 -12.13 -11.26
CA ASN A 21 -7.11 -11.99 -12.56
C ASN A 21 -7.03 -10.57 -13.12
N GLU A 22 -7.37 -9.55 -12.34
CA GLU A 22 -7.47 -8.18 -12.83
C GLU A 22 -6.11 -7.53 -12.96
N PHE A 23 -5.20 -7.78 -12.00
CA PHE A 23 -3.84 -7.22 -12.07
C PHE A 23 -2.84 -8.13 -12.75
N GLN A 24 -3.27 -9.30 -13.25
CA GLN A 24 -2.40 -10.32 -13.83
C GLN A 24 -1.22 -10.64 -12.89
N PHE A 25 -1.49 -10.62 -11.58
CA PHE A 25 -0.46 -10.67 -10.55
C PHE A 25 0.31 -12.00 -10.61
N LYS A 26 1.62 -11.92 -10.81
CA LYS A 26 2.57 -13.03 -10.91
C LYS A 26 3.74 -12.72 -9.97
N PRO A 27 3.62 -13.01 -8.67
CA PRO A 27 4.65 -12.67 -7.69
C PRO A 27 6.00 -13.23 -8.14
N SER A 28 7.02 -12.39 -8.17
CA SER A 28 8.36 -12.76 -8.56
C SER A 28 9.41 -12.00 -7.78
N ILE A 29 10.56 -12.64 -7.56
CA ILE A 29 11.75 -12.02 -6.98
C ILE A 29 12.78 -11.61 -8.04
N PHE A 30 12.50 -11.90 -9.33
CA PHE A 30 13.43 -11.66 -10.44
C PHE A 30 12.80 -11.02 -11.70
N LYS A 31 11.47 -11.03 -11.84
CA LYS A 31 10.77 -10.49 -13.02
C LYS A 31 9.80 -9.39 -12.58
N PHE A 32 10.05 -8.17 -13.02
CA PHE A 32 9.26 -7.00 -12.61
C PHE A 32 8.69 -6.24 -13.82
N PRO A 33 7.52 -5.57 -13.70
CA PRO A 33 6.63 -5.58 -12.53
C PRO A 33 5.87 -6.92 -12.41
N SER A 34 5.55 -7.32 -11.17
CA SER A 34 4.78 -8.53 -10.90
C SER A 34 3.27 -8.35 -11.08
N PHE A 35 2.78 -7.13 -11.34
CA PHE A 35 1.37 -6.81 -11.55
C PHE A 35 1.20 -5.66 -12.56
N ILE A 36 -0.01 -5.55 -13.11
CA ILE A 36 -0.43 -4.48 -14.01
C ILE A 36 -1.67 -3.83 -13.40
N VAL A 37 -1.63 -2.53 -13.12
CA VAL A 37 -2.76 -1.79 -12.54
C VAL A 37 -3.45 -0.93 -13.60
N PRO A 38 -4.75 -0.57 -13.42
CA PRO A 38 -5.45 0.34 -14.31
C PRO A 38 -4.81 1.73 -14.37
N SER A 39 -4.87 2.37 -15.53
CA SER A 39 -4.56 3.80 -15.68
C SER A 39 -5.68 4.68 -15.07
N PRO A 40 -5.35 5.83 -14.46
CA PRO A 40 -4.00 6.36 -14.28
C PRO A 40 -3.25 5.70 -13.12
N PHE A 41 -1.93 5.53 -13.26
CA PHE A 41 -1.04 5.08 -12.18
C PHE A 41 0.32 5.80 -12.16
N ILE A 42 0.95 5.82 -11.00
CA ILE A 42 2.34 6.24 -10.80
C ILE A 42 3.05 5.18 -9.95
N THR A 43 4.18 4.70 -10.43
CA THR A 43 5.08 3.85 -9.66
C THR A 43 6.29 4.66 -9.22
N TYR A 44 6.55 4.68 -7.92
CA TYR A 44 7.69 5.33 -7.30
C TYR A 44 8.79 4.31 -6.99
N ASP A 45 10.04 4.68 -7.25
CA ASP A 45 11.22 3.94 -6.79
C ASP A 45 11.49 4.30 -5.33
N ILE A 46 11.50 3.28 -4.47
CA ILE A 46 11.81 3.40 -3.03
C ILE A 46 13.07 2.61 -2.65
N SER A 47 13.84 2.15 -3.64
CA SER A 47 15.08 1.41 -3.41
C SER A 47 16.12 2.11 -2.51
N PRO A 48 16.23 3.46 -2.46
CA PRO A 48 17.13 4.13 -1.52
C PRO A 48 16.79 3.90 -0.04
N TYR A 49 15.54 3.54 0.26
CA TYR A 49 15.05 3.39 1.63
C TYR A 49 15.10 1.95 2.14
N GLY A 50 15.08 0.95 1.24
CA GLY A 50 15.07 -0.46 1.65
C GLY A 50 16.38 -0.98 2.26
N ASN A 51 17.51 -0.30 2.00
CA ASN A 51 18.81 -0.57 2.63
C ASN A 51 19.41 0.74 3.14
N TRP A 52 18.63 1.46 3.95
CA TRP A 52 19.04 2.77 4.44
C TRP A 52 20.38 2.71 5.18
N SER A 53 21.35 3.47 4.69
CA SER A 53 22.70 3.59 5.29
C SER A 53 22.92 4.92 6.01
N GLY A 54 21.90 5.78 6.05
CA GLY A 54 21.93 7.08 6.70
C GLY A 54 21.62 7.01 8.20
N ASN A 55 21.22 8.15 8.76
CA ASN A 55 20.85 8.24 10.18
C ASN A 55 19.52 7.51 10.43
N ILE A 56 19.44 6.68 11.48
CA ILE A 56 18.23 5.90 11.80
C ILE A 56 17.03 6.79 12.16
N TYR A 57 17.24 7.89 12.89
CA TYR A 57 16.16 8.83 13.24
C TYR A 57 15.61 9.53 12.00
N GLU A 58 16.48 9.83 11.02
CA GLU A 58 16.03 10.38 9.73
C GLU A 58 15.16 9.36 8.97
N TYR A 59 15.53 8.08 8.99
CA TYR A 59 14.71 7.03 8.40
C TYR A 59 13.34 6.92 9.08
N GLU A 60 13.31 6.91 10.43
CA GLU A 60 12.07 6.87 11.20
C GLU A 60 11.16 8.06 10.87
N GLU A 61 11.71 9.28 10.73
CA GLU A 61 10.94 10.45 10.30
C GLU A 61 10.37 10.29 8.88
N ILE A 62 11.16 9.77 7.94
CA ILE A 62 10.73 9.56 6.55
C ILE A 62 9.69 8.44 6.44
N TYR A 63 9.83 7.37 7.23
CA TYR A 63 8.85 6.28 7.31
C TYR A 63 7.54 6.78 7.91
N LYS A 64 7.59 7.51 9.02
CA LYS A 64 6.41 8.13 9.62
C LYS A 64 5.72 9.11 8.65
N ASP A 65 6.49 9.87 7.88
CA ASP A 65 5.96 10.74 6.83
C ASP A 65 5.21 9.96 5.75
N LEU A 66 5.67 8.76 5.38
CA LEU A 66 4.98 7.87 4.44
C LEU A 66 3.65 7.36 5.04
N GLU A 67 3.66 6.87 6.28
CA GLU A 67 2.44 6.41 6.97
C GLU A 67 1.40 7.52 7.09
N ASP A 68 1.79 8.67 7.67
CA ASP A 68 0.87 9.78 7.94
C ASP A 68 0.23 10.29 6.65
N LYS A 69 1.02 10.49 5.59
CA LYS A 69 0.52 10.97 4.31
C LYS A 69 -0.30 9.93 3.55
N SER A 70 0.01 8.65 3.70
CA SER A 70 -0.83 7.59 3.15
C SER A 70 -2.18 7.54 3.86
N LEU A 71 -2.19 7.63 5.18
CA LEU A 71 -3.43 7.70 5.98
C LEU A 71 -4.27 8.92 5.59
N PHE A 72 -3.67 10.10 5.48
CA PHE A 72 -4.37 11.31 5.00
C PHE A 72 -4.94 11.12 3.59
N ALA A 73 -4.18 10.52 2.68
CA ALA A 73 -4.64 10.26 1.32
C ALA A 73 -5.82 9.27 1.28
N PHE A 74 -5.79 8.23 2.12
CA PHE A 74 -6.90 7.28 2.25
C PHE A 74 -8.15 7.94 2.85
N GLN A 75 -8.00 8.76 3.89
CA GLN A 75 -9.10 9.53 4.47
C GLN A 75 -9.74 10.50 3.46
N GLU A 76 -8.94 11.13 2.60
CA GLU A 76 -9.47 12.09 1.61
C GLU A 76 -10.39 11.45 0.58
N ILE A 77 -10.20 10.16 0.27
CA ILE A 77 -10.92 9.46 -0.81
C ILE A 77 -11.92 8.41 -0.32
N THR A 78 -12.03 8.21 0.99
CA THR A 78 -12.86 7.18 1.62
C THR A 78 -13.90 7.84 2.52
N ASN A 79 -15.09 7.26 2.62
CA ASN A 79 -16.09 7.73 3.59
C ASN A 79 -15.78 7.24 5.01
N ASP A 80 -16.25 7.94 6.03
CA ASP A 80 -15.98 7.62 7.45
C ASP A 80 -16.49 6.24 7.90
N ASN A 81 -17.48 5.69 7.20
CA ASN A 81 -18.06 4.38 7.43
C ASN A 81 -17.56 3.29 6.46
N GLU A 82 -16.66 3.64 5.53
CA GLU A 82 -16.17 2.75 4.49
C GLU A 82 -14.87 2.04 4.91
N TYR A 83 -14.72 0.81 4.44
CA TYR A 83 -13.53 0.00 4.65
C TYR A 83 -12.93 -0.37 3.29
N PHE A 84 -11.61 -0.48 3.23
CA PHE A 84 -10.88 -1.02 2.09
C PHE A 84 -10.02 -2.21 2.53
N TYR A 85 -9.50 -2.96 1.58
CA TYR A 85 -8.65 -4.11 1.85
C TYR A 85 -7.23 -3.66 2.21
N ALA A 86 -6.65 -4.23 3.25
CA ALA A 86 -5.22 -4.33 3.46
C ALA A 86 -4.84 -5.81 3.31
N LEU A 87 -4.03 -6.11 2.30
CA LEU A 87 -3.67 -7.48 1.94
C LEU A 87 -2.18 -7.69 2.16
N ASP A 88 -1.87 -8.84 2.75
CA ASP A 88 -0.51 -9.33 2.94
C ASP A 88 -0.38 -10.69 2.24
N TRP A 89 0.57 -10.80 1.32
CA TRP A 89 0.68 -11.95 0.45
C TRP A 89 1.13 -13.18 1.22
N GLN A 90 0.28 -14.22 1.23
CA GLN A 90 0.42 -15.47 2.01
C GLN A 90 0.16 -15.34 3.52
N HIS A 91 -0.32 -14.18 3.98
CA HIS A 91 -0.60 -13.89 5.38
C HIS A 91 -2.02 -13.37 5.59
N HIS A 92 -2.37 -13.13 6.85
CA HIS A 92 -3.69 -12.64 7.23
C HIS A 92 -3.98 -11.27 6.57
N CYS A 93 -5.18 -11.14 6.02
CA CYS A 93 -5.64 -9.93 5.35
C CYS A 93 -6.74 -9.25 6.19
N TYR A 94 -6.95 -7.95 5.99
CA TYR A 94 -7.86 -7.16 6.83
C TYR A 94 -8.75 -6.22 6.03
N TRP A 95 -9.94 -5.97 6.56
CA TRP A 95 -10.70 -4.75 6.30
C TRP A 95 -10.17 -3.63 7.19
N VAL A 96 -9.87 -2.48 6.58
CA VAL A 96 -9.34 -1.30 7.26
C VAL A 96 -10.20 -0.07 6.98
N ASN A 97 -10.47 0.72 8.01
CA ASN A 97 -11.13 2.03 7.91
C ASN A 97 -10.12 3.12 8.33
N PRO A 98 -9.84 4.11 7.47
CA PRO A 98 -8.78 5.10 7.69
C PRO A 98 -9.12 6.14 8.76
N PHE A 99 -10.36 6.19 9.26
CA PHE A 99 -10.82 7.13 10.30
C PHE A 99 -10.82 6.53 11.70
N LEU A 100 -10.59 5.22 11.83
CA LEU A 100 -10.42 4.54 13.10
C LEU A 100 -8.94 4.45 13.48
N GLU A 101 -8.65 4.16 14.74
CA GLU A 101 -7.27 4.00 15.23
C GLU A 101 -6.54 2.88 14.49
N PHE A 102 -5.30 3.14 14.09
CA PHE A 102 -4.40 2.14 13.51
C PHE A 102 -3.54 1.60 14.66
N PRO A 103 -3.83 0.40 15.18
CA PRO A 103 -3.01 -0.22 16.21
C PRO A 103 -1.59 -0.42 15.67
N ARG A 104 -0.61 -0.25 16.55
CA ARG A 104 0.80 -0.45 16.25
C ARG A 104 1.33 -1.66 16.99
N ASP A 105 2.24 -2.39 16.35
CA ASP A 105 2.90 -3.56 16.92
C ASP A 105 4.13 -3.19 17.78
N GLU A 106 4.94 -4.19 18.14
CA GLU A 106 6.16 -3.99 18.93
C GLU A 106 7.27 -3.23 18.18
N PHE A 107 7.21 -3.16 16.85
CA PHE A 107 8.11 -2.40 15.98
C PHE A 107 7.55 -1.01 15.66
N ASN A 108 6.42 -0.64 16.26
CA ASN A 108 5.72 0.62 16.02
C ASN A 108 5.22 0.77 14.57
N GLU A 109 4.93 -0.35 13.90
CA GLU A 109 4.36 -0.40 12.55
C GLU A 109 2.87 -0.74 12.59
N TRP A 110 2.15 -0.43 11.51
CA TRP A 110 0.79 -0.93 11.33
C TRP A 110 0.77 -2.46 11.19
N ILE A 111 -0.38 -3.09 11.48
CA ILE A 111 -0.56 -4.55 11.36
C ILE A 111 -0.09 -5.08 9.99
N ILE A 112 -0.41 -4.37 8.91
CA ILE A 112 0.25 -4.55 7.61
C ILE A 112 1.06 -3.28 7.33
N PRO A 113 2.39 -3.38 7.19
CA PRO A 113 3.24 -2.24 6.88
C PRO A 113 2.86 -1.58 5.56
N ILE A 114 3.02 -0.25 5.50
CA ILE A 114 2.84 0.52 4.26
C ILE A 114 4.06 0.39 3.33
N PHE A 115 5.23 0.09 3.89
CA PHE A 115 6.48 -0.09 3.16
C PHE A 115 6.70 -1.58 2.86
N PRO A 116 6.96 -2.00 1.61
CA PRO A 116 7.15 -3.41 1.28
C PRO A 116 8.57 -3.87 1.66
N ASP A 117 8.72 -4.50 2.82
CA ASP A 117 9.98 -4.93 3.43
C ASP A 117 10.27 -6.44 3.31
N GLY A 118 9.37 -7.19 2.70
CA GLY A 118 9.55 -8.63 2.47
C GLY A 118 8.42 -9.24 1.64
N ASP A 119 7.21 -8.76 1.84
CA ASP A 119 6.00 -9.24 1.19
C ASP A 119 5.31 -8.18 0.32
N TYR A 120 4.35 -8.63 -0.49
CA TYR A 120 3.50 -7.73 -1.27
C TYR A 120 2.37 -7.21 -0.38
N TYR A 121 2.46 -5.93 0.01
CA TYR A 121 1.41 -5.24 0.76
C TYR A 121 0.53 -4.41 -0.17
N PHE A 122 -0.75 -4.76 -0.26
CA PHE A 122 -1.70 -4.07 -1.12
C PHE A 122 -2.84 -3.45 -0.31
N PHE A 123 -3.04 -2.14 -0.47
CA PHE A 123 -4.20 -1.43 0.04
C PHE A 123 -5.13 -1.11 -1.13
N LEU A 124 -6.31 -1.72 -1.17
CA LEU A 124 -7.20 -1.72 -2.34
C LEU A 124 -8.64 -1.36 -1.95
N GLN A 125 -9.24 -0.41 -2.66
CA GLN A 125 -10.67 -0.18 -2.59
C GLN A 125 -11.44 -1.44 -3.00
N LYS A 126 -12.63 -1.69 -2.44
CA LYS A 126 -13.41 -2.92 -2.67
C LYS A 126 -13.55 -3.32 -4.14
N ASP A 127 -13.81 -2.33 -5.00
CA ASP A 127 -14.05 -2.52 -6.43
C ASP A 127 -12.79 -2.37 -7.28
N PHE A 128 -11.63 -2.11 -6.66
CA PHE A 128 -10.33 -1.87 -7.31
C PHE A 128 -10.34 -0.61 -8.19
N ASN A 129 -11.09 0.42 -7.79
CA ASN A 129 -11.07 1.72 -8.48
C ASN A 129 -9.82 2.55 -8.15
N TRP A 130 -9.22 2.31 -6.98
CA TRP A 130 -7.95 2.88 -6.56
C TRP A 130 -7.17 1.86 -5.73
N GLY A 131 -5.86 2.06 -5.63
CA GLY A 131 -5.02 1.22 -4.79
C GLY A 131 -3.59 1.73 -4.61
N PHE A 132 -2.97 1.23 -3.55
CA PHE A 132 -1.56 1.39 -3.21
C PHE A 132 -0.95 0.00 -3.12
N LEU A 133 0.04 -0.28 -3.97
CA LEU A 133 0.66 -1.61 -4.07
C LEU A 133 2.17 -1.53 -3.85
N GLY A 134 2.63 -2.14 -2.76
CA GLY A 134 4.05 -2.33 -2.49
C GLY A 134 4.62 -3.55 -3.23
N HIS A 135 5.81 -3.40 -3.81
CA HIS A 135 6.57 -4.48 -4.42
C HIS A 135 7.95 -4.58 -3.75
N PRO A 136 8.21 -5.59 -2.91
CA PRO A 136 9.40 -5.62 -2.06
C PRO A 136 10.68 -5.86 -2.88
N TRP A 137 10.63 -6.74 -3.88
CA TRP A 137 11.81 -7.05 -4.71
C TRP A 137 12.12 -6.01 -5.81
N GLU A 138 11.11 -5.42 -6.46
CA GLU A 138 11.34 -4.28 -7.36
C GLU A 138 11.68 -3.01 -6.57
N LYS A 139 11.38 -3.00 -5.26
CA LYS A 139 11.52 -1.86 -4.35
C LYS A 139 10.74 -0.67 -4.88
N THR A 140 9.46 -0.91 -5.15
CA THR A 140 8.56 0.12 -5.68
C THR A 140 7.26 0.18 -4.89
N ILE A 141 6.64 1.36 -4.93
CA ILE A 141 5.24 1.55 -4.53
C ILE A 141 4.49 2.07 -5.76
N THR A 142 3.41 1.40 -6.13
CA THR A 142 2.52 1.82 -7.21
C THR A 142 1.20 2.34 -6.65
N VAL A 143 0.85 3.57 -7.00
CA VAL A 143 -0.43 4.20 -6.68
C VAL A 143 -1.25 4.30 -7.95
N PHE A 144 -2.48 3.81 -7.96
CA PHE A 144 -3.40 3.92 -9.09
C PHE A 144 -4.77 4.45 -8.65
N GLY A 145 -5.52 4.97 -9.62
CA GLY A 145 -6.80 5.65 -9.39
C GLY A 145 -6.60 7.15 -9.29
N LYS A 146 -7.39 7.91 -10.05
CA LYS A 146 -7.20 9.35 -10.25
C LYS A 146 -7.27 10.11 -8.93
N GLU A 147 -8.25 9.80 -8.10
CA GLU A 147 -8.55 10.46 -6.83
C GLU A 147 -7.40 10.25 -5.84
N LEU A 148 -6.93 9.01 -5.67
CA LEU A 148 -5.82 8.69 -4.79
C LEU A 148 -4.52 9.37 -5.23
N ILE A 149 -4.24 9.37 -6.54
CA ILE A 149 -3.08 10.08 -7.09
C ILE A 149 -3.15 11.58 -6.79
N GLN A 150 -4.33 12.20 -6.88
CA GLN A 150 -4.47 13.62 -6.55
C GLN A 150 -4.29 13.89 -5.04
N ALA A 151 -4.78 13.00 -4.18
CA ALA A 151 -4.55 13.10 -2.74
C ALA A 151 -3.04 13.06 -2.39
N PHE A 152 -2.29 12.12 -2.99
CA PHE A 152 -0.84 12.07 -2.84
C PHE A 152 -0.10 13.25 -3.49
N LYS A 153 -0.67 13.90 -4.51
CA LYS A 153 -0.08 15.14 -5.06
C LYS A 153 -0.22 16.32 -4.10
N LYS A 154 -1.33 16.39 -3.35
CA LYS A 154 -1.54 17.42 -2.32
C LYS A 154 -0.61 17.20 -1.12
N ASN A 155 -0.48 15.96 -0.68
CA ASN A 155 0.29 15.57 0.50
C ASN A 155 1.35 14.52 0.13
N LYS A 156 2.37 14.94 -0.61
CA LYS A 156 3.37 14.02 -1.19
C LYS A 156 4.36 13.47 -0.16
N PRO A 157 4.47 12.14 0.05
CA PRO A 157 5.49 11.52 0.88
C PRO A 157 6.91 11.88 0.44
N ARG A 158 7.82 12.05 1.40
CA ARG A 158 9.25 12.28 1.13
C ARG A 158 9.85 11.15 0.29
N MET A 159 9.40 9.91 0.52
CA MET A 159 9.83 8.72 -0.25
C MET A 159 9.39 8.75 -1.72
N PHE A 160 8.34 9.50 -2.09
CA PHE A 160 7.81 9.52 -3.46
C PHE A 160 8.58 10.48 -4.38
N ASN A 161 9.88 10.64 -4.18
CA ASN A 161 10.69 11.62 -4.92
C ASN A 161 11.08 11.18 -6.34
N THR A 162 11.17 9.88 -6.59
CA THR A 162 11.63 9.32 -7.86
C THR A 162 10.52 8.50 -8.51
N ILE A 163 10.11 8.91 -9.71
CA ILE A 163 9.09 8.20 -10.51
C ILE A 163 9.78 7.19 -11.42
N LEU A 164 9.40 5.93 -11.30
CA LEU A 164 9.90 4.85 -12.15
C LEU A 164 9.02 4.68 -13.39
N ARG A 165 7.69 4.65 -13.22
CA ARG A 165 6.71 4.40 -14.30
C ARG A 165 5.46 5.24 -14.10
N ILE A 166 4.82 5.62 -15.21
CA ILE A 166 3.49 6.24 -15.24
C ILE A 166 2.65 5.54 -16.31
N GLY A 167 1.33 5.58 -16.15
CA GLY A 167 0.37 5.13 -17.16
C GLY A 167 -0.98 5.78 -17.00
#